data_AF-A0A800A1Y0-F1
#
_entry.id   AF-A0A800A1Y0-F1
#
_cell.length_a   1.000
_cell.length_b   1.000
_cell.length_c   1.000
_cell.angle_alpha   90.00
_cell.angle_beta   90.00
_cell.angle_gamma   90.00
#
_symmetry.space_group_name_H-M   'P 1'
#
loop_
_entity.id
_entity.type
_entity.pdbx_description
1 polymer ?
#
loop_
_entity_poly.entity_id
_entity_poly.type
_entity_poly.pdbx_seq_one_letter_code
_entity_poly.pdbx_strand_id
1 'polypeptide(L)'
;MTRPIVAIIGRANVGKSTLFNQLAGERLAIVEDLPGTTRDRVFADVSWQGHQVTLVDTGGLELQPGSSLTQKIKEQVELAIAEADVVIFLVDIRDGVIAADLEIADRLRSCNKPMVLAANKADNSRLDNQLGDFYRLGLGSPLAISAQHGRGMDELLQAVASLLPEPTAVPTDLERPRLAIVGRPNVGKSLLLNGIVGEERAIVDHVPGTTRDAVDTVFNYGGQELVLIDTAGIRRRGRIGIGIEYYSVIRALRAINRCDVALLVTDATEFMTAQDVHIAGYVKQAGKGMVLVVNKWDLVSGELKPLYDEQVQQKLKFMSHVPVLYVSAKFGHNVDKLIPRALEVWRERQKQLPNTVIDRLIKQAVEAQAPPRRGFRRLEVVRAYQAGINPPSFVLLVNDPQLVHFSYHRYLENKLRQTFGFSGTSLRLVFKKAPRRKAVKSGGDKG
;
A
#
# COMPACT_ATOMS: atom_id res chain seq x y z
N MET A 1 6.83 7.07 -8.94
CA MET A 1 6.29 8.30 -8.33
C MET A 1 5.88 7.98 -6.91
N THR A 2 6.23 8.84 -5.97
CA THR A 2 5.67 8.81 -4.62
C THR A 2 4.18 9.15 -4.71
N ARG A 3 3.32 8.30 -4.12
CA ARG A 3 1.89 8.55 -4.07
C ARG A 3 1.59 9.50 -2.90
N PRO A 4 0.91 10.63 -3.14
CA PRO A 4 0.45 11.48 -2.06
C PRO A 4 -0.48 10.72 -1.10
N ILE A 5 -0.49 11.12 0.15
CA ILE A 5 -1.34 10.57 1.20
C ILE A 5 -2.47 11.56 1.48
N VAL A 6 -3.70 11.09 1.37
CA VAL A 6 -4.91 11.87 1.70
C VAL A 6 -5.55 11.27 2.95
N ALA A 7 -5.68 12.06 4.02
CA ALA A 7 -6.27 11.60 5.28
C ALA A 7 -7.69 12.12 5.47
N ILE A 8 -8.63 11.23 5.80
CA ILE A 8 -10.00 11.58 6.18
C ILE A 8 -10.04 11.74 7.71
N ILE A 9 -10.26 12.96 8.17
CA ILE A 9 -10.30 13.34 9.58
C ILE A 9 -11.71 13.81 9.93
N GLY A 10 -12.17 13.53 11.15
CA GLY A 10 -13.47 13.97 11.64
C GLY A 10 -13.87 13.17 12.87
N ARG A 11 -14.85 13.67 13.63
CA ARG A 11 -15.35 12.97 14.82
C ARG A 11 -15.98 11.60 14.47
N ALA A 12 -16.34 10.83 15.48
CA ALA A 12 -17.04 9.56 15.27
C ALA A 12 -18.38 9.78 14.52
N ASN A 13 -18.78 8.80 13.71
CA ASN A 13 -20.08 8.74 13.04
C ASN A 13 -20.41 9.82 11.98
N VAL A 14 -19.48 10.70 11.61
CA VAL A 14 -19.67 11.66 10.48
C VAL A 14 -19.68 10.99 9.09
N GLY A 15 -19.38 9.69 9.01
CA GLY A 15 -19.36 8.93 7.76
C GLY A 15 -17.99 8.81 7.09
N LYS A 16 -16.89 8.89 7.86
CA LYS A 16 -15.51 8.70 7.36
C LYS A 16 -15.35 7.38 6.61
N SER A 17 -15.77 6.28 7.21
CA SER A 17 -15.65 4.95 6.59
C SER A 17 -16.58 4.79 5.38
N THR A 18 -17.73 5.48 5.36
CA THR A 18 -18.61 5.53 4.18
C THR A 18 -17.90 6.23 3.02
N LEU A 19 -17.32 7.41 3.28
CA LEU A 19 -16.53 8.16 2.29
C LEU A 19 -15.33 7.34 1.81
N PHE A 20 -14.59 6.74 2.74
CA PHE A 20 -13.46 5.88 2.43
C PHE A 20 -13.86 4.72 1.52
N ASN A 21 -14.93 4.00 1.84
CA ASN A 21 -15.39 2.86 1.05
C ASN A 21 -15.91 3.30 -0.32
N GLN A 22 -16.59 4.44 -0.41
CA GLN A 22 -17.06 4.99 -1.67
C GLN A 22 -15.86 5.31 -2.59
N LEU A 23 -14.84 5.96 -2.06
CA LEU A 23 -13.62 6.32 -2.82
C LEU A 23 -12.74 5.10 -3.14
N ALA A 24 -12.65 4.13 -2.23
CA ALA A 24 -11.91 2.89 -2.45
C ALA A 24 -12.61 1.92 -3.42
N GLY A 25 -13.95 1.98 -3.46
CA GLY A 25 -14.84 1.03 -4.14
C GLY A 25 -14.70 0.97 -5.66
N GLU A 26 -14.26 2.04 -6.32
CA GLU A 26 -14.21 2.10 -7.79
C GLU A 26 -13.18 1.14 -8.44
N ARG A 27 -12.26 0.54 -7.67
CA ARG A 27 -11.28 -0.45 -8.16
C ARG A 27 -11.30 -1.81 -7.46
N LEU A 28 -12.21 -2.04 -6.52
CA LEU A 28 -12.16 -3.22 -5.66
C LEU A 28 -12.73 -4.52 -6.25
N ALA A 29 -13.16 -4.53 -7.52
CA ALA A 29 -13.75 -5.72 -8.15
C ALA A 29 -12.81 -6.95 -8.27
N ILE A 30 -11.53 -6.88 -7.86
CA ILE A 30 -10.55 -7.97 -8.05
C ILE A 30 -9.79 -8.36 -6.76
N VAL A 31 -9.92 -7.62 -5.66
CA VAL A 31 -9.20 -7.95 -4.41
C VAL A 31 -10.21 -8.13 -3.28
N GLU A 32 -11.03 -9.16 -3.40
CA GLU A 32 -11.82 -9.66 -2.27
C GLU A 32 -10.95 -10.44 -1.26
N ASP A 33 -11.21 -10.12 0.00
CA ASP A 33 -10.96 -10.84 1.24
C ASP A 33 -9.61 -11.53 1.41
N LEU A 34 -8.65 -10.76 1.93
CA LEU A 34 -7.53 -11.30 2.67
C LEU A 34 -8.07 -11.98 3.95
N PRO A 35 -7.93 -13.31 4.11
CA PRO A 35 -8.37 -13.98 5.33
C PRO A 35 -7.61 -13.43 6.54
N GLY A 36 -8.33 -13.00 7.57
CA GLY A 36 -7.76 -12.40 8.78
C GLY A 36 -7.77 -10.87 8.83
N THR A 37 -8.22 -10.19 7.78
CA THR A 37 -8.56 -8.76 7.87
C THR A 37 -10.04 -8.63 8.20
N THR A 38 -10.38 -8.43 9.48
CA THR A 38 -11.65 -7.77 9.80
C THR A 38 -11.70 -6.41 9.10
N ARG A 39 -12.92 -5.88 8.97
CA ARG A 39 -13.37 -4.74 8.17
C ARG A 39 -12.65 -3.39 8.40
N ASP A 40 -11.52 -3.39 9.08
CA ASP A 40 -10.71 -2.24 9.50
C ASP A 40 -9.74 -1.85 8.37
N ARG A 41 -10.30 -1.49 7.22
CA ARG A 41 -9.52 -0.99 6.09
C ARG A 41 -9.14 0.46 6.39
N VAL A 42 -7.97 0.63 6.99
CA VAL A 42 -7.44 1.96 7.31
C VAL A 42 -6.87 2.68 6.09
N PHE A 43 -6.44 1.94 5.06
CA PHE A 43 -5.74 2.50 3.90
C PHE A 43 -6.24 1.91 2.57
N ALA A 44 -6.31 2.74 1.53
CA ALA A 44 -6.65 2.29 0.18
C ALA A 44 -5.90 3.11 -0.87
N ASP A 45 -5.32 2.44 -1.86
CA ASP A 45 -4.81 3.12 -3.06
C ASP A 45 -5.97 3.43 -4.01
N VAL A 46 -6.18 4.70 -4.27
CA VAL A 46 -7.26 5.20 -5.11
C VAL A 46 -6.70 6.03 -6.24
N SER A 47 -7.48 6.12 -7.32
CA SER A 47 -7.06 6.89 -8.49
C SER A 47 -8.26 7.60 -9.08
N TRP A 48 -8.22 8.92 -8.98
CA TRP A 48 -9.23 9.83 -9.51
C TRP A 48 -8.57 10.74 -10.55
N GLN A 49 -9.23 10.96 -11.68
CA GLN A 49 -8.81 11.96 -12.68
C GLN A 49 -7.31 11.91 -13.04
N GLY A 50 -6.73 10.70 -13.16
CA GLY A 50 -5.31 10.49 -13.48
C GLY A 50 -4.33 10.60 -12.30
N HIS A 51 -4.76 11.10 -11.14
CA HIS A 51 -3.97 11.11 -9.91
C HIS A 51 -3.98 9.73 -9.25
N GLN A 52 -2.91 9.37 -8.55
CA GLN A 52 -2.84 8.18 -7.72
C GLN A 52 -2.47 8.59 -6.31
N VAL A 53 -3.34 8.30 -5.34
CA VAL A 53 -3.10 8.64 -3.94
C VAL A 53 -3.36 7.44 -3.04
N THR A 54 -2.80 7.48 -1.84
CA THR A 54 -3.17 6.57 -0.75
C THR A 54 -4.13 7.30 0.18
N LEU A 55 -5.37 6.83 0.25
CA LEU A 55 -6.41 7.30 1.16
C LEU A 55 -6.25 6.64 2.53
N VAL A 56 -6.48 7.40 3.60
CA VAL A 56 -6.36 6.95 4.98
C VAL A 56 -7.64 7.27 5.78
N ASP A 57 -8.28 6.27 6.38
CA ASP A 57 -9.38 6.46 7.35
C ASP A 57 -8.83 6.49 8.78
N THR A 58 -8.99 7.63 9.46
CA THR A 58 -8.51 7.79 10.84
C THR A 58 -9.42 7.12 11.88
N GLY A 59 -10.65 6.77 11.51
CA GLY A 59 -11.64 6.19 12.41
C GLY A 59 -11.49 4.68 12.65
N GLY A 60 -10.94 3.94 11.68
CA GLY A 60 -10.73 2.48 11.77
C GLY A 60 -9.50 2.07 12.61
N LEU A 61 -8.90 3.00 13.34
CA LEU A 61 -7.68 2.81 14.12
C LEU A 61 -8.00 2.98 15.60
N GLU A 62 -8.33 1.87 16.27
CA GLU A 62 -8.42 1.88 17.73
C GLU A 62 -7.02 2.09 18.32
N LEU A 63 -6.79 3.28 18.87
CA LEU A 63 -5.62 3.59 19.69
C LEU A 63 -5.95 3.26 21.14
N GLN A 64 -5.33 2.19 21.64
CA GLN A 64 -5.28 1.73 23.03
C GLN A 64 -6.64 1.51 23.75
N PRO A 65 -6.86 0.31 24.32
CA PRO A 65 -7.93 0.12 25.32
C PRO A 65 -7.62 1.00 26.55
N GLY A 66 -8.52 1.92 26.92
CA GLY A 66 -8.47 2.61 28.22
C GLY A 66 -8.22 4.12 28.27
N SER A 67 -7.94 4.82 27.16
CA SER A 67 -7.82 6.31 27.18
C SER A 67 -9.17 7.03 27.01
N SER A 68 -9.27 8.27 27.52
CA SER A 68 -10.48 9.09 27.38
C SER A 68 -10.78 9.42 25.91
N LEU A 69 -12.08 9.51 25.55
CA LEU A 69 -12.52 9.74 24.17
C LEU A 69 -11.87 10.99 23.54
N THR A 70 -11.74 12.06 24.32
CA THR A 70 -11.10 13.33 23.89
C THR A 70 -9.62 13.16 23.59
N GLN A 71 -8.90 12.36 24.37
CA GLN A 71 -7.48 12.09 24.14
C GLN A 71 -7.27 11.19 22.91
N LYS A 72 -8.17 10.22 22.67
CA LYS A 72 -8.15 9.39 21.45
C LYS A 72 -8.33 10.21 20.19
N ILE A 73 -9.32 11.11 20.18
CA ILE A 73 -9.58 12.01 19.04
C ILE A 73 -8.38 12.94 18.82
N LYS A 74 -7.83 13.51 19.90
CA LYS A 74 -6.61 14.33 19.88
C LYS A 74 -5.47 13.62 19.16
N GLU A 75 -5.15 12.40 19.58
CA GLU A 75 -4.03 11.65 19.02
C GLU A 75 -4.30 11.32 17.55
N GLN A 76 -5.48 10.80 17.20
CA GLN A 76 -5.86 10.46 15.81
C GLN A 76 -5.71 11.64 14.83
N VAL A 77 -6.09 12.85 15.25
CA VAL A 77 -6.04 14.06 14.42
C VAL A 77 -4.59 14.50 14.18
N GLU A 78 -3.78 14.69 15.23
CA GLU A 78 -2.37 15.11 15.09
C GLU A 78 -1.57 14.13 14.21
N LEU A 79 -1.85 12.84 14.41
CA LEU A 79 -1.24 11.73 13.72
C LEU A 79 -1.52 11.74 12.22
N ALA A 80 -2.79 11.88 11.86
CA ALA A 80 -3.23 11.91 10.47
C ALA A 80 -2.73 13.18 9.76
N ILE A 81 -2.71 14.29 10.48
CA ILE A 81 -2.16 15.52 9.97
C ILE A 81 -0.69 15.34 9.65
N ALA A 82 0.18 14.91 10.56
CA ALA A 82 1.63 15.01 10.41
C ALA A 82 2.22 14.39 9.13
N GLU A 83 1.61 13.32 8.60
CA GLU A 83 2.12 12.59 7.43
C GLU A 83 1.16 12.60 6.22
N ALA A 84 0.00 13.27 6.30
CA ALA A 84 -0.84 13.54 5.13
C ALA A 84 -0.27 14.68 4.27
N ASP A 85 -0.43 14.56 2.95
CA ASP A 85 -0.13 15.65 2.02
C ASP A 85 -1.36 16.56 1.85
N VAL A 86 -2.57 15.99 1.92
CA VAL A 86 -3.84 16.72 1.94
C VAL A 86 -4.79 16.10 2.98
N VAL A 87 -5.55 16.93 3.68
CA VAL A 87 -6.55 16.49 4.66
C VAL A 87 -7.97 16.73 4.14
N ILE A 88 -8.85 15.73 4.27
CA ILE A 88 -10.30 15.91 4.14
C ILE A 88 -10.86 15.98 5.56
N PHE A 89 -11.31 17.15 5.99
CA PHE A 89 -12.00 17.28 7.27
C PHE A 89 -13.50 17.11 7.06
N LEU A 90 -14.04 16.01 7.59
CA LEU A 90 -15.41 15.57 7.40
C LEU A 90 -16.26 15.89 8.64
N VAL A 91 -17.36 16.60 8.42
CA VAL A 91 -18.38 16.95 9.43
C VAL A 91 -19.75 16.41 9.01
N ASP A 92 -20.72 16.29 9.92
CA ASP A 92 -22.09 15.88 9.58
C ASP A 92 -22.96 17.12 9.43
N ILE A 93 -23.52 17.35 8.25
CA ILE A 93 -24.33 18.55 7.98
C ILE A 93 -25.57 18.60 8.87
N ARG A 94 -26.12 17.43 9.25
CA ARG A 94 -27.39 17.32 9.99
C ARG A 94 -27.26 17.70 11.45
N ASP A 95 -26.06 17.54 12.00
CA ASP A 95 -25.76 17.87 13.40
C ASP A 95 -25.34 19.35 13.55
N GLY A 96 -25.04 20.04 12.45
CA GLY A 96 -24.41 21.35 12.47
C GLY A 96 -22.99 21.31 13.06
N VAL A 97 -22.47 22.47 13.46
CA VAL A 97 -21.17 22.57 14.14
C VAL A 97 -21.32 22.24 15.61
N ILE A 98 -20.58 21.23 16.09
CA ILE A 98 -20.54 20.86 17.50
C ILE A 98 -19.15 21.08 18.13
N ALA A 99 -19.06 21.01 19.47
CA ALA A 99 -17.81 21.24 20.21
C ALA A 99 -16.64 20.36 19.73
N ALA A 100 -16.89 19.08 19.46
CA ALA A 100 -15.86 18.18 18.94
C ALA A 100 -15.32 18.63 17.56
N ASP A 101 -16.16 19.20 16.70
CA ASP A 101 -15.72 19.70 15.40
C ASP A 101 -14.89 20.98 15.54
N LEU A 102 -15.23 21.85 16.50
CA LEU A 102 -14.42 23.03 16.85
C LEU A 102 -13.03 22.64 17.38
N GLU A 103 -12.96 21.67 18.30
CA GLU A 103 -11.68 21.19 18.84
C GLU A 103 -10.77 20.59 17.76
N ILE A 104 -11.34 19.84 16.81
CA ILE A 104 -10.60 19.29 15.67
C ILE A 104 -10.17 20.42 14.74
N ALA A 105 -11.05 21.39 14.47
CA ALA A 105 -10.77 22.52 13.60
C ALA A 105 -9.67 23.44 14.15
N ASP A 106 -9.65 23.70 15.46
CA ASP A 106 -8.59 24.46 16.14
C ASP A 106 -7.20 23.89 15.84
N ARG A 107 -7.07 22.56 15.93
CA ARG A 107 -5.81 21.86 15.64
C ARG A 107 -5.46 21.92 14.17
N LEU A 108 -6.43 21.65 13.30
CA LEU A 108 -6.23 21.73 11.86
C LEU A 108 -5.78 23.14 11.44
N ARG A 109 -6.33 24.21 12.02
CA ARG A 109 -5.88 25.60 11.77
C ARG A 109 -4.41 25.82 12.12
N SER A 110 -3.95 25.25 13.23
CA SER A 110 -2.54 25.32 13.63
C SER A 110 -1.60 24.50 12.74
N CYS A 111 -2.15 23.63 11.90
CA CYS A 111 -1.39 22.78 11.00
C CYS A 111 -1.36 23.42 9.61
N ASN A 112 -0.17 23.79 9.13
CA ASN A 112 0.01 24.45 7.83
C ASN A 112 -0.13 23.45 6.66
N LYS A 113 -1.19 22.65 6.64
CA LYS A 113 -1.45 21.58 5.66
C LYS A 113 -2.61 21.95 4.74
N PRO A 114 -2.50 21.64 3.43
CA PRO A 114 -3.62 21.77 2.51
C PRO A 114 -4.79 20.90 2.99
N MET A 115 -6.00 21.45 2.99
CA MET A 115 -7.19 20.72 3.42
C MET A 115 -8.46 21.13 2.71
N VAL A 116 -9.43 20.23 2.70
CA VAL A 116 -10.79 20.43 2.20
C VAL A 116 -11.78 20.13 3.32
N LEU A 117 -12.65 21.09 3.63
CA LEU A 117 -13.76 20.92 4.56
C LEU A 117 -14.98 20.36 3.81
N ALA A 118 -15.49 19.20 4.24
CA ALA A 118 -16.62 18.53 3.63
C ALA A 118 -17.73 18.25 4.66
N ALA A 119 -18.92 18.81 4.43
CA ALA A 119 -20.12 18.55 5.20
C ALA A 119 -20.89 17.37 4.59
N ASN A 120 -20.73 16.20 5.19
CA ASN A 120 -21.29 14.94 4.72
C ASN A 120 -22.77 14.79 5.08
N LYS A 121 -23.43 13.82 4.43
CA LYS A 121 -24.85 13.47 4.61
C LYS A 121 -25.81 14.58 4.15
N ALA A 122 -25.36 15.40 3.19
CA ALA A 122 -26.18 16.36 2.45
C ALA A 122 -27.03 15.65 1.39
N ASP A 123 -27.91 14.75 1.84
CA ASP A 123 -28.66 13.83 0.98
C ASP A 123 -29.70 14.53 0.10
N ASN A 124 -30.02 15.79 0.40
CA ASN A 124 -30.93 16.63 -0.39
C ASN A 124 -30.51 18.11 -0.36
N SER A 125 -31.00 18.90 -1.31
CA SER A 125 -30.60 20.31 -1.49
C SER A 125 -31.08 21.25 -0.39
N ARG A 126 -32.05 20.85 0.44
CA ARG A 126 -32.51 21.69 1.57
C ARG A 126 -31.44 21.78 2.66
N LEU A 127 -30.64 20.74 2.83
CA LEU A 127 -29.55 20.71 3.79
C LEU A 127 -28.39 21.63 3.37
N ASP A 128 -28.26 21.98 2.09
CA ASP A 128 -27.22 22.90 1.61
C ASP A 128 -27.33 24.29 2.27
N ASN A 129 -28.54 24.70 2.68
CA ASN A 129 -28.76 25.94 3.42
C ASN A 129 -28.06 25.96 4.79
N GLN A 130 -27.74 24.79 5.35
CA GLN A 130 -27.03 24.65 6.64
C GLN A 130 -25.51 24.78 6.48
N LEU A 131 -24.97 24.82 5.25
CA LEU A 131 -23.53 25.00 5.01
C LEU A 131 -22.98 26.29 5.62
N GLY A 132 -23.81 27.33 5.72
CA GLY A 132 -23.43 28.64 6.27
C GLY A 132 -22.80 28.55 7.67
N ASP A 133 -23.27 27.64 8.52
CA ASP A 133 -22.78 27.50 9.88
C ASP A 133 -21.34 26.97 9.95
N PHE A 134 -20.92 26.18 8.97
CA PHE A 134 -19.60 25.55 8.93
C PHE A 134 -18.47 26.53 8.57
N TYR A 135 -18.78 27.72 8.05
CA TYR A 135 -17.78 28.79 7.90
C TYR A 135 -17.15 29.21 9.23
N ARG A 136 -17.87 29.03 10.35
CA ARG A 136 -17.36 29.32 11.71
C ARG A 136 -16.17 28.43 12.10
N LEU A 137 -15.95 27.32 11.40
CA LEU A 137 -14.77 26.48 11.58
C LEU A 137 -13.50 27.14 11.02
N GLY A 138 -13.58 28.24 10.24
CA GLY A 138 -12.39 28.97 9.79
C GLY A 138 -11.40 28.15 8.96
N LEU A 139 -11.89 27.15 8.22
CA LEU A 139 -11.09 26.21 7.40
C LEU A 139 -11.43 26.32 5.90
N GLY A 140 -11.84 27.50 5.45
CA GLY A 140 -12.28 27.74 4.07
C GLY A 140 -13.75 27.39 3.82
N SER A 141 -14.13 27.35 2.55
CA SER A 141 -15.52 27.09 2.12
C SER A 141 -15.87 25.61 2.25
N PRO A 142 -16.94 25.25 2.99
CA PRO A 142 -17.38 23.86 3.13
C PRO A 142 -18.05 23.35 1.84
N LEU A 143 -17.73 22.12 1.45
CA LEU A 143 -18.42 21.41 0.37
C LEU A 143 -19.52 20.50 0.94
N ALA A 144 -20.76 20.62 0.44
CA ALA A 144 -21.81 19.65 0.76
C ALA A 144 -21.60 18.36 -0.04
N ILE A 145 -21.53 17.22 0.67
CA ILE A 145 -21.41 15.91 0.04
C ILE A 145 -22.40 14.91 0.65
N SER A 146 -22.75 13.88 -0.11
CA SER A 146 -23.33 12.65 0.44
C SER A 146 -22.48 11.47 -0.02
N ALA A 147 -21.61 11.00 0.86
CA ALA A 147 -20.76 9.84 0.60
C ALA A 147 -21.59 8.58 0.27
N GLN A 148 -22.79 8.45 0.85
CA GLN A 148 -23.68 7.32 0.63
C GLN A 148 -24.39 7.37 -0.73
N HIS A 149 -24.77 8.56 -1.20
CA HIS A 149 -25.53 8.74 -2.44
C HIS A 149 -24.66 9.25 -3.61
N GLY A 150 -23.37 9.48 -3.39
CA GLY A 150 -22.42 9.95 -4.41
C GLY A 150 -22.54 11.42 -4.78
N ARG A 151 -23.33 12.22 -4.05
CA ARG A 151 -23.51 13.65 -4.33
C ARG A 151 -22.30 14.47 -3.88
N GLY A 152 -21.87 15.46 -4.66
CA GLY A 152 -20.79 16.38 -4.30
C GLY A 152 -19.38 15.74 -4.37
N MET A 153 -19.31 14.50 -4.86
CA MET A 153 -18.08 13.71 -4.83
C MET A 153 -17.07 14.18 -5.88
N ASP A 154 -17.53 14.58 -7.06
CA ASP A 154 -16.66 15.10 -8.12
C ASP A 154 -16.03 16.42 -7.71
N GLU A 155 -16.80 17.32 -7.09
CA GLU A 155 -16.32 18.59 -6.56
C GLU A 155 -15.32 18.39 -5.42
N LEU A 156 -15.60 17.44 -4.50
CA LEU A 156 -14.66 17.06 -3.44
C LEU A 156 -13.34 16.56 -4.03
N LEU A 157 -13.40 15.65 -4.99
CA LEU A 157 -12.20 15.06 -5.62
C LEU A 157 -11.40 16.11 -6.40
N GLN A 158 -12.07 17.03 -7.08
CA GLN A 158 -11.42 18.14 -7.78
C GLN A 158 -10.73 19.09 -6.80
N ALA A 159 -11.37 19.43 -5.68
CA ALA A 159 -10.80 20.27 -4.63
C ALA A 159 -9.60 19.60 -3.93
N VAL A 160 -9.64 18.28 -3.72
CA VAL A 160 -8.48 17.55 -3.19
C VAL A 160 -7.36 17.50 -4.23
N ALA A 161 -7.68 17.21 -5.49
CA ALA A 161 -6.69 17.09 -6.56
C ALA A 161 -5.90 18.37 -6.80
N SER A 162 -6.54 19.54 -6.70
CA SER A 162 -5.87 20.85 -6.85
C SER A 162 -4.89 21.17 -5.73
N LEU A 163 -5.00 20.49 -4.59
CA LEU A 163 -4.11 20.63 -3.43
C LEU A 163 -3.02 19.56 -3.36
N LEU A 164 -3.08 18.54 -4.21
CA LEU A 164 -2.07 17.48 -4.21
C LEU A 164 -0.70 18.05 -4.62
N PRO A 165 0.38 17.62 -3.96
CA PRO A 165 1.72 17.99 -4.39
C PRO A 165 1.97 17.44 -5.80
N GLU A 166 2.75 18.17 -6.60
CA GLU A 166 3.16 17.68 -7.90
C GLU A 166 3.85 16.30 -7.77
N PRO A 167 3.57 15.34 -8.67
CA PRO A 167 4.16 14.03 -8.60
C PRO A 167 5.68 14.16 -8.65
N THR A 168 6.35 13.85 -7.55
CA THR A 168 7.80 13.84 -7.54
C THR A 168 8.23 12.65 -8.38
N ALA A 169 8.89 12.92 -9.50
CA ALA A 169 9.56 11.88 -10.26
C ALA A 169 10.55 11.21 -9.30
N VAL A 170 10.26 9.96 -8.90
CA VAL A 170 11.27 9.13 -8.24
C VAL A 170 12.36 8.98 -9.30
N PRO A 171 13.61 9.38 -9.03
CA PRO A 171 14.69 9.21 -9.99
C PRO A 171 14.64 7.80 -10.54
N THR A 172 14.52 7.66 -11.86
CA THR A 172 14.57 6.39 -12.60
C THR A 172 15.99 5.85 -12.65
N ASP A 173 16.72 5.97 -11.54
CA ASP A 173 17.96 5.25 -11.37
C ASP A 173 17.59 3.79 -11.09
N LEU A 174 17.27 3.07 -12.17
CA LEU A 174 16.92 1.65 -12.16
C LEU A 174 18.11 0.78 -11.72
N GLU A 175 19.31 1.36 -11.59
CA GLU A 175 20.53 0.62 -11.26
C GLU A 175 20.69 0.38 -9.76
N ARG A 176 20.10 1.23 -8.92
CA ARG A 176 20.25 1.17 -7.46
C ARG A 176 19.01 0.60 -6.77
N PRO A 177 19.09 -0.60 -6.16
CA PRO A 177 18.00 -1.16 -5.37
C PRO A 177 17.62 -0.23 -4.21
N ARG A 178 16.33 0.08 -4.08
CA ARG A 178 15.80 0.86 -2.95
C ARG A 178 15.16 -0.09 -1.95
N LEU A 179 15.69 -0.17 -0.73
CA LEU A 179 15.20 -1.07 0.32
C LEU A 179 14.58 -0.27 1.47
N ALA A 180 13.50 -0.76 2.06
CA ALA A 180 12.91 -0.16 3.26
C ALA A 180 12.82 -1.18 4.40
N ILE A 181 13.22 -0.80 5.62
CA ILE A 181 13.00 -1.62 6.82
C ILE A 181 11.71 -1.14 7.47
N VAL A 182 10.66 -1.98 7.40
CA VAL A 182 9.32 -1.65 7.88
C VAL A 182 8.84 -2.64 8.93
N GLY A 183 7.83 -2.25 9.71
CA GLY A 183 7.30 -3.09 10.79
C GLY A 183 6.86 -2.26 12.00
N ARG A 184 6.16 -2.90 12.93
CA ARG A 184 5.61 -2.27 14.14
C ARG A 184 6.68 -1.65 15.04
N PRO A 185 6.35 -0.75 15.96
CA PRO A 185 7.27 -0.32 17.02
C PRO A 185 7.95 -1.52 17.71
N ASN A 186 9.16 -1.32 18.23
CA ASN A 186 9.85 -2.26 19.13
C ASN A 186 10.18 -3.67 18.59
N VAL A 187 9.87 -3.98 17.33
CA VAL A 187 10.30 -5.22 16.64
C VAL A 187 11.82 -5.28 16.35
N GLY A 188 12.56 -4.22 16.66
CA GLY A 188 14.03 -4.17 16.54
C GLY A 188 14.58 -3.61 15.21
N LYS A 189 13.81 -2.83 14.45
CA LYS A 189 14.25 -2.17 13.21
C LYS A 189 15.56 -1.38 13.34
N SER A 190 15.73 -0.62 14.42
CA SER A 190 16.92 0.22 14.63
C SER A 190 18.17 -0.60 14.92
N LEU A 191 18.03 -1.69 15.68
CA LEU A 191 19.11 -2.64 15.87
C LEU A 191 19.47 -3.33 14.55
N LEU A 192 18.46 -3.71 13.76
CA LEU A 192 18.66 -4.33 12.44
C LEU A 192 19.40 -3.39 11.48
N LEU A 193 19.00 -2.11 11.42
CA LEU A 193 19.66 -1.09 10.62
C LEU A 193 21.13 -0.94 10.99
N ASN A 194 21.42 -0.86 12.30
CA ASN A 194 22.81 -0.75 12.77
C ASN A 194 23.61 -2.02 12.47
N GLY A 195 23.00 -3.19 12.60
CA GLY A 195 23.61 -4.46 12.22
C GLY A 195 23.99 -4.49 10.74
N ILE A 196 23.06 -4.13 9.86
CA ILE A 196 23.29 -4.06 8.40
C ILE A 196 24.40 -3.06 8.05
N VAL A 197 24.36 -1.86 8.64
CA VAL A 197 25.34 -0.79 8.36
C VAL A 197 26.71 -1.09 8.98
N GLY A 198 26.77 -1.88 10.05
CA GLY A 198 28.00 -2.26 10.74
C GLY A 198 28.70 -3.49 10.15
N GLU A 199 28.15 -4.12 9.11
CA GLU A 199 28.82 -5.24 8.42
C GLU A 199 30.05 -4.77 7.65
N GLU A 200 31.11 -5.58 7.63
CA GLU A 200 32.36 -5.28 6.89
C GLU A 200 32.12 -4.98 5.40
N ARG A 201 31.07 -5.57 4.83
CA ARG A 201 30.70 -5.42 3.42
C ARG A 201 29.90 -4.15 3.15
N ALA A 202 29.40 -3.48 4.18
CA ALA A 202 28.58 -2.29 4.08
C ALA A 202 29.46 -1.03 4.23
N ILE A 203 29.78 -0.39 3.11
CA ILE A 203 30.52 0.88 3.11
C ILE A 203 29.52 2.02 2.90
N VAL A 204 29.37 2.87 3.91
CA VAL A 204 28.50 4.05 3.84
C VAL A 204 29.24 5.17 3.11
N ASP A 205 28.66 5.66 2.01
CA ASP A 205 29.18 6.82 1.32
C ASP A 205 28.47 8.09 1.84
N HIS A 206 29.25 9.06 2.29
CA HIS A 206 28.75 10.36 2.72
C HIS A 206 28.95 11.37 1.58
N VAL A 207 28.30 11.16 0.43
CA VAL A 207 28.40 12.11 -0.68
C VAL A 207 27.71 13.44 -0.31
N PRO A 208 28.45 14.56 -0.18
CA PRO A 208 27.85 15.88 0.02
C PRO A 208 27.15 16.32 -1.27
N GLY A 209 25.84 16.55 -1.23
CA GLY A 209 25.07 17.04 -2.39
C GLY A 209 23.82 16.24 -2.77
N THR A 210 23.45 15.20 -2.02
CA THR A 210 22.18 14.46 -2.22
C THR A 210 20.95 15.17 -1.60
N THR A 211 21.02 16.50 -1.48
CA THR A 211 20.05 17.38 -0.80
C THR A 211 18.71 17.45 -1.51
N ARG A 212 17.86 16.45 -1.30
CA ARG A 212 16.42 16.66 -1.21
C ARG A 212 15.73 15.80 -0.16
N ASP A 213 16.27 14.61 0.14
CA ASP A 213 15.77 13.72 1.20
C ASP A 213 16.90 13.35 2.17
N ALA A 214 17.18 14.21 3.17
CA ALA A 214 18.20 14.01 4.22
C ALA A 214 17.94 12.81 5.17
N VAL A 215 17.12 11.85 4.76
CA VAL A 215 16.54 10.77 5.56
C VAL A 215 16.96 9.39 5.06
N ASP A 216 17.41 9.27 3.80
CA ASP A 216 17.82 8.00 3.19
C ASP A 216 19.34 7.79 3.33
N THR A 217 19.79 6.53 3.33
CA THR A 217 21.22 6.18 3.42
C THR A 217 21.63 5.39 2.19
N VAL A 218 22.60 5.95 1.45
CA VAL A 218 23.26 5.23 0.35
C VAL A 218 24.44 4.46 0.93
N PHE A 219 24.55 3.19 0.56
CA PHE A 219 25.72 2.39 0.92
C PHE A 219 26.02 1.33 -0.14
N ASN A 220 27.27 0.90 -0.18
CA ASN A 220 27.73 -0.18 -1.06
C ASN A 220 27.75 -1.49 -0.28
N TYR A 221 27.09 -2.52 -0.81
CA TYR A 221 27.13 -3.88 -0.27
C TYR A 221 27.78 -4.82 -1.28
N GLY A 222 29.03 -5.24 -1.00
CA GLY A 222 29.73 -6.21 -1.85
C GLY A 222 29.85 -5.79 -3.32
N GLY A 223 30.08 -4.50 -3.58
CA GLY A 223 30.19 -3.92 -4.92
C GLY A 223 28.88 -3.38 -5.50
N GLN A 224 27.72 -3.66 -4.89
CA GLN A 224 26.43 -3.16 -5.33
C GLN A 224 26.03 -1.91 -4.51
N GLU A 225 25.91 -0.75 -5.16
CA GLU A 225 25.31 0.42 -4.54
C GLU A 225 23.81 0.24 -4.35
N LEU A 226 23.30 0.60 -3.18
CA LEU A 226 21.88 0.52 -2.85
C LEU A 226 21.47 1.63 -1.87
N VAL A 227 20.16 1.88 -1.77
CA VAL A 227 19.58 2.94 -0.94
C VAL A 227 18.67 2.36 0.13
N LEU A 228 18.96 2.62 1.40
CA LEU A 228 18.01 2.40 2.49
C LEU A 228 17.13 3.62 2.66
N ILE A 229 15.83 3.40 2.53
CA ILE A 229 14.79 4.41 2.64
C ILE A 229 14.44 4.65 4.12
N ASP A 230 14.28 5.92 4.49
CA ASP A 230 13.80 6.39 5.80
C ASP A 230 14.60 5.85 7.01
N THR A 231 15.93 5.92 6.93
CA THR A 231 16.82 5.49 8.02
C THR A 231 16.82 6.47 9.19
N ALA A 232 16.61 7.77 8.94
CA ALA A 232 16.54 8.76 10.02
C ALA A 232 15.31 8.58 10.93
N GLY A 233 14.17 8.12 10.38
CA GLY A 233 13.00 7.76 11.18
C GLY A 233 13.24 6.58 12.12
N ILE A 234 14.06 5.62 11.70
CA ILE A 234 14.51 4.47 12.50
C ILE A 234 15.50 4.91 13.60
N ARG A 235 16.44 5.82 13.30
CA ARG A 235 17.45 6.31 14.26
C ARG A 235 16.85 7.21 15.34
N ARG A 236 15.89 8.08 15.01
CA ARG A 236 15.22 8.97 16.00
C ARG A 236 14.37 8.21 17.03
N ARG A 237 13.85 7.02 16.69
CA ARG A 237 13.04 6.19 17.62
C ARG A 237 13.82 5.53 18.74
N GLY A 238 15.15 5.50 18.69
CA GLY A 238 15.97 5.00 19.80
C GLY A 238 15.87 5.84 21.09
N ARG A 239 15.16 6.98 21.08
CA ARG A 239 15.11 7.95 22.19
C ARG A 239 13.71 8.45 22.60
N ILE A 240 12.61 7.96 22.04
CA ILE A 240 11.27 8.54 22.28
C ILE A 240 10.29 7.49 22.80
N GLY A 241 9.58 7.84 23.88
CA GLY A 241 8.72 6.98 24.69
C GLY A 241 7.42 6.49 24.02
N ILE A 242 6.70 5.69 24.83
CA ILE A 242 5.45 4.99 24.54
C ILE A 242 4.35 5.99 24.13
N GLY A 243 3.63 5.70 23.04
CA GLY A 243 2.45 6.49 22.62
C GLY A 243 2.28 6.72 21.11
N ILE A 244 3.12 6.17 20.24
CA ILE A 244 3.13 6.54 18.81
C ILE A 244 3.17 5.29 17.89
N GLU A 245 2.13 4.45 17.97
CA GLU A 245 2.01 3.27 17.10
C GLU A 245 1.70 3.66 15.64
N TYR A 246 0.87 4.69 15.43
CA TYR A 246 0.37 5.03 14.10
C TYR A 246 1.35 5.81 13.20
N TYR A 247 2.20 6.70 13.75
CA TYR A 247 3.32 7.25 12.94
C TYR A 247 4.21 6.13 12.39
N SER A 248 4.25 4.96 13.03
CA SER A 248 5.01 3.81 12.51
C SER A 248 4.38 3.21 11.27
N VAL A 249 3.05 3.22 11.18
CA VAL A 249 2.32 2.71 10.03
C VAL A 249 2.43 3.68 8.86
N ILE A 250 2.08 4.97 9.01
CA ILE A 250 2.17 5.89 7.86
C ILE A 250 3.61 5.99 7.33
N ARG A 251 4.62 6.04 8.21
CA ARG A 251 6.02 6.01 7.77
C ARG A 251 6.37 4.74 7.03
N ALA A 252 5.90 3.59 7.50
CA ALA A 252 6.05 2.34 6.76
C ALA A 252 5.40 2.44 5.37
N LEU A 253 4.21 3.03 5.23
CA LEU A 253 3.55 3.22 3.93
C LEU A 253 4.38 4.12 3.00
N ARG A 254 4.88 5.25 3.50
CA ARG A 254 5.76 6.16 2.74
C ARG A 254 7.04 5.45 2.30
N ALA A 255 7.68 4.70 3.21
CA ALA A 255 8.87 3.93 2.90
C ALA A 255 8.59 2.84 1.85
N ILE A 256 7.47 2.13 1.96
CA ILE A 256 7.02 1.11 1.00
C ILE A 256 6.80 1.74 -0.39
N ASN A 257 6.17 2.90 -0.47
CA ASN A 257 5.94 3.59 -1.74
C ASN A 257 7.26 3.96 -2.44
N ARG A 258 8.30 4.29 -1.67
CA ARG A 258 9.63 4.73 -2.13
C ARG A 258 10.62 3.58 -2.36
N CYS A 259 10.37 2.38 -1.86
CA CYS A 259 11.28 1.23 -2.01
C CYS A 259 10.90 0.33 -3.19
N ASP A 260 11.82 -0.53 -3.62
CA ASP A 260 11.56 -1.69 -4.49
C ASP A 260 11.24 -2.93 -3.66
N VAL A 261 11.97 -3.13 -2.56
CA VAL A 261 11.83 -4.29 -1.66
C VAL A 261 11.69 -3.81 -0.21
N ALA A 262 10.66 -4.30 0.46
CA ALA A 262 10.41 -4.07 1.88
C ALA A 262 10.93 -5.25 2.72
N LEU A 263 11.78 -4.96 3.69
CA LEU A 263 12.15 -5.87 4.78
C LEU A 263 11.12 -5.69 5.90
N LEU A 264 10.08 -6.54 5.92
CA LEU A 264 9.05 -6.50 6.95
C LEU A 264 9.56 -7.22 8.21
N VAL A 265 9.88 -6.45 9.24
CA VAL A 265 10.40 -6.95 10.51
C VAL A 265 9.26 -7.23 11.48
N THR A 266 9.21 -8.45 12.00
CA THR A 266 8.28 -8.89 13.04
C THR A 266 9.02 -9.36 14.28
N ASP A 267 8.33 -9.40 15.41
CA ASP A 267 8.86 -9.90 16.67
C ASP A 267 8.56 -11.40 16.85
N ALA A 268 9.61 -12.20 17.04
CA ALA A 268 9.49 -13.63 17.30
C ALA A 268 8.86 -13.98 18.66
N THR A 269 8.74 -13.05 19.60
CA THR A 269 8.08 -13.36 20.89
C THR A 269 6.55 -13.18 20.81
N GLU A 270 6.05 -12.48 19.81
CA GLU A 270 4.63 -12.10 19.70
C GLU A 270 3.87 -12.81 18.57
N PHE A 271 4.57 -13.62 17.76
CA PHE A 271 4.08 -14.08 16.46
C PHE A 271 3.66 -12.91 15.55
N MET A 272 3.22 -13.23 14.33
CA MET A 272 2.79 -12.21 13.39
C MET A 272 1.44 -11.63 13.83
N THR A 273 1.36 -10.32 14.07
CA THR A 273 0.13 -9.66 14.54
C THR A 273 -0.74 -9.17 13.37
N ALA A 274 -1.96 -8.70 13.66
CA ALA A 274 -2.84 -8.10 12.65
C ALA A 274 -2.18 -6.91 11.93
N GLN A 275 -1.47 -6.05 12.67
CA GLN A 275 -0.78 -4.90 12.09
C GLN A 275 0.40 -5.31 11.18
N ASP A 276 1.10 -6.41 11.48
CA ASP A 276 2.11 -6.96 10.56
C ASP A 276 1.47 -7.45 9.26
N VAL A 277 0.32 -8.13 9.36
CA VAL A 277 -0.47 -8.58 8.20
C VAL A 277 -0.98 -7.40 7.37
N HIS A 278 -1.41 -6.31 8.01
CA HIS A 278 -1.83 -5.09 7.32
C HIS A 278 -0.67 -4.43 6.55
N ILE A 279 0.51 -4.32 7.15
CA ILE A 279 1.69 -3.78 6.45
C ILE A 279 2.05 -4.68 5.25
N ALA A 280 2.06 -6.01 5.42
CA ALA A 280 2.28 -6.95 4.32
C ALA A 280 1.23 -6.80 3.20
N GLY A 281 -0.04 -6.63 3.56
CA GLY A 281 -1.13 -6.35 2.62
C GLY A 281 -0.84 -5.11 1.77
N TYR A 282 -0.33 -4.04 2.39
CA TYR A 282 0.05 -2.83 1.67
C TYR A 282 1.26 -3.04 0.75
N VAL A 283 2.29 -3.76 1.20
CA VAL A 283 3.45 -4.14 0.35
C VAL A 283 2.97 -4.83 -0.93
N LYS A 284 2.00 -5.76 -0.81
CA LYS A 284 1.37 -6.42 -1.97
C LYS A 284 0.63 -5.45 -2.87
N GLN A 285 -0.24 -4.60 -2.30
CA GLN A 285 -1.04 -3.63 -3.05
C GLN A 285 -0.18 -2.64 -3.83
N ALA A 286 0.88 -2.13 -3.18
CA ALA A 286 1.88 -1.26 -3.80
C ALA A 286 2.76 -2.00 -4.84
N GLY A 287 2.62 -3.32 -4.97
CA GLY A 287 3.37 -4.14 -5.91
C GLY A 287 4.86 -4.20 -5.57
N LYS A 288 5.23 -4.11 -4.29
CA LYS A 288 6.63 -4.14 -3.86
C LYS A 288 7.09 -5.56 -3.60
N GLY A 289 8.41 -5.74 -3.60
CA GLY A 289 9.03 -6.98 -3.17
C GLY A 289 9.01 -7.05 -1.65
N MET A 290 9.01 -8.25 -1.08
CA MET A 290 9.04 -8.43 0.36
C MET A 290 10.00 -9.53 0.76
N VAL A 291 10.69 -9.30 1.88
CA VAL A 291 11.33 -10.33 2.70
C VAL A 291 10.73 -10.21 4.09
N LEU A 292 10.24 -11.31 4.65
CA LEU A 292 9.80 -11.35 6.04
C LEU A 292 11.01 -11.61 6.93
N VAL A 293 11.22 -10.73 7.90
CA VAL A 293 12.34 -10.79 8.85
C VAL A 293 11.78 -11.03 10.24
N VAL A 294 11.87 -12.27 10.71
CA VAL A 294 11.46 -12.68 12.06
C VAL A 294 12.63 -12.41 13.00
N ASN A 295 12.59 -11.26 13.67
CA ASN A 295 13.67 -10.79 14.55
C ASN A 295 13.45 -11.24 16.01
N LYS A 296 14.48 -11.11 16.84
CA LYS A 296 14.53 -11.61 18.23
C LYS A 296 14.42 -13.14 18.33
N TRP A 297 14.88 -13.84 17.30
CA TRP A 297 14.83 -15.30 17.27
C TRP A 297 15.66 -15.95 18.39
N ASP A 298 16.63 -15.22 18.95
CA ASP A 298 17.38 -15.62 20.15
C ASP A 298 16.51 -15.80 21.40
N LEU A 299 15.32 -15.19 21.45
CA LEU A 299 14.41 -15.29 22.60
C LEU A 299 13.43 -16.46 22.49
N VAL A 300 13.50 -17.25 21.41
CA VAL A 300 12.52 -18.30 21.09
C VAL A 300 13.25 -19.63 20.96
N SER A 301 12.68 -20.70 21.52
CA SER A 301 13.21 -22.05 21.32
C SER A 301 13.16 -22.44 19.83
N GLY A 302 14.26 -22.99 19.32
CA GLY A 302 14.34 -23.46 17.93
C GLY A 302 13.29 -24.53 17.57
N GLU A 303 12.77 -25.25 18.57
CA GLU A 303 11.70 -26.24 18.41
C GLU A 303 10.37 -25.61 17.95
N LEU A 304 10.16 -24.31 18.18
CA LEU A 304 8.95 -23.60 17.77
C LEU A 304 8.98 -23.18 16.30
N LYS A 305 10.08 -23.43 15.57
CA LYS A 305 10.21 -23.04 14.16
C LYS A 305 9.09 -23.59 13.27
N PRO A 306 8.73 -24.89 13.32
CA PRO A 306 7.66 -25.43 12.46
C PRO A 306 6.30 -24.77 12.73
N LEU A 307 5.97 -24.53 14.00
CA LEU A 307 4.76 -23.81 14.41
C LEU A 307 4.76 -22.37 13.86
N TYR A 308 5.91 -21.71 13.92
CA TYR A 308 6.10 -20.38 13.36
C TYR A 308 5.90 -20.35 11.85
N ASP A 309 6.51 -21.28 11.12
CA ASP A 309 6.37 -21.41 9.66
C ASP A 309 4.89 -21.61 9.29
N GLU A 310 4.17 -22.47 10.01
CA GLU A 310 2.75 -22.72 9.78
C GLU A 310 1.90 -21.45 10.00
N GLN A 311 2.11 -20.74 11.11
CA GLN A 311 1.37 -19.51 11.38
C GLN A 311 1.64 -18.43 10.33
N VAL A 312 2.89 -18.28 9.89
CA VAL A 312 3.25 -17.36 8.82
C VAL A 312 2.56 -17.76 7.51
N GLN A 313 2.55 -19.04 7.15
CA GLN A 313 1.86 -19.52 5.94
C GLN A 313 0.35 -19.26 5.99
N GLN A 314 -0.28 -19.41 7.16
CA GLN A 314 -1.70 -19.13 7.34
C GLN A 314 -2.00 -17.63 7.21
N LYS A 315 -1.26 -16.78 7.95
CA LYS A 315 -1.47 -15.32 7.99
C LYS A 315 -1.04 -14.62 6.70
N LEU A 316 -0.01 -15.11 6.02
CA LEU A 316 0.49 -14.60 4.73
C LEU A 316 0.14 -15.49 3.54
N LYS A 317 -0.98 -16.24 3.60
CA LYS A 317 -1.45 -17.08 2.48
C LYS A 317 -1.53 -16.32 1.15
N PHE A 318 -1.83 -15.02 1.21
CA PHE A 318 -1.92 -14.13 0.06
C PHE A 318 -0.56 -13.71 -0.52
N MET A 319 0.54 -14.02 0.16
CA MET A 319 1.94 -13.76 -0.19
C MET A 319 2.84 -14.96 0.15
N SER A 320 2.37 -16.17 -0.09
CA SER A 320 3.10 -17.42 0.23
C SER A 320 4.47 -17.57 -0.45
N HIS A 321 4.77 -16.75 -1.45
CA HIS A 321 6.03 -16.72 -2.20
C HIS A 321 7.14 -15.91 -1.51
N VAL A 322 6.86 -15.29 -0.36
CA VAL A 322 7.78 -14.41 0.34
C VAL A 322 8.83 -15.21 1.10
N PRO A 323 10.13 -14.90 0.92
CA PRO A 323 11.18 -15.52 1.73
C PRO A 323 11.11 -15.05 3.18
N VAL A 324 11.31 -15.99 4.10
CA VAL A 324 11.36 -15.76 5.54
C VAL A 324 12.79 -15.93 6.05
N LEU A 325 13.27 -14.96 6.83
CA LEU A 325 14.58 -15.01 7.49
C LEU A 325 14.40 -14.86 9.00
N TYR A 326 15.02 -15.75 9.76
CA TYR A 326 15.05 -15.72 11.21
C TYR A 326 16.37 -15.10 11.67
N VAL A 327 16.30 -14.00 12.40
CA VAL A 327 17.47 -13.19 12.74
C VAL A 327 17.48 -12.80 14.23
N SER A 328 18.67 -12.50 14.72
CA SER A 328 18.83 -11.75 15.97
C SER A 328 19.62 -10.48 15.67
N ALA A 329 18.93 -9.35 15.57
CA ALA A 329 19.59 -8.06 15.40
C ALA A 329 20.49 -7.69 16.60
N LYS A 330 20.18 -8.22 17.79
CA LYS A 330 20.96 -7.97 19.02
C LYS A 330 22.32 -8.67 18.97
N PHE A 331 22.35 -9.92 18.49
CA PHE A 331 23.57 -10.74 18.45
C PHE A 331 24.21 -10.83 17.05
N GLY A 332 23.63 -10.15 16.05
CA GLY A 332 24.11 -10.20 14.67
C GLY A 332 23.78 -11.49 13.91
N HIS A 333 23.07 -12.45 14.52
CA HIS A 333 22.79 -13.73 13.88
C HIS A 333 21.95 -13.57 12.60
N ASN A 334 22.47 -14.09 11.48
CA ASN A 334 21.86 -14.08 10.14
C ASN A 334 21.55 -12.68 9.58
N VAL A 335 22.07 -11.60 10.17
CA VAL A 335 21.87 -10.24 9.67
C VAL A 335 22.54 -10.07 8.29
N ASP A 336 23.70 -10.74 8.11
CA ASP A 336 24.48 -10.83 6.87
C ASP A 336 23.70 -11.39 5.66
N LYS A 337 22.61 -12.12 5.93
CA LYS A 337 21.76 -12.72 4.89
C LYS A 337 20.66 -11.79 4.38
N LEU A 338 20.38 -10.69 5.09
CA LEU A 338 19.25 -9.80 4.78
C LEU A 338 19.43 -9.10 3.43
N ILE A 339 20.57 -8.46 3.22
CA ILE A 339 20.84 -7.72 1.98
C ILE A 339 20.96 -8.66 0.78
N PRO A 340 21.73 -9.76 0.82
CA PRO A 340 21.74 -10.75 -0.27
C PRO A 340 20.33 -11.21 -0.66
N ARG A 341 19.49 -11.53 0.33
CA ARG A 341 18.11 -11.97 0.09
C ARG A 341 17.23 -10.87 -0.50
N ALA A 342 17.39 -9.63 -0.06
CA ALA A 342 16.69 -8.48 -0.63
C ALA A 342 17.09 -8.25 -2.09
N LEU A 343 18.38 -8.40 -2.41
CA LEU A 343 18.89 -8.28 -3.78
C LEU A 343 18.40 -9.41 -4.68
N GLU A 344 18.27 -10.65 -4.18
CA GLU A 344 17.61 -11.73 -4.91
C GLU A 344 16.18 -11.35 -5.29
N VAL A 345 15.39 -10.89 -4.31
CA VAL A 345 14.01 -10.44 -4.56
C VAL A 345 13.98 -9.27 -5.54
N TRP A 346 14.90 -8.32 -5.44
CA TRP A 346 15.00 -7.21 -6.38
C TRP A 346 15.28 -7.69 -7.81
N ARG A 347 16.22 -8.64 -8.01
CA ARG A 347 16.50 -9.23 -9.32
C ARG A 347 15.30 -9.99 -9.89
N GLU A 348 14.57 -10.71 -9.05
CA GLU A 348 13.32 -11.39 -9.43
C GLU A 348 12.28 -10.41 -9.99
N ARG A 349 12.22 -9.18 -9.44
CA ARG A 349 11.37 -8.11 -9.98
C ARG A 349 11.82 -7.71 -11.38
N GLN A 350 13.11 -7.52 -11.60
CA GLN A 350 13.63 -7.01 -12.87
C GLN A 350 13.56 -8.00 -14.05
N LYS A 351 13.06 -9.23 -13.85
CA LYS A 351 12.95 -10.23 -14.92
C LYS A 351 12.06 -9.76 -16.08
N GLN A 352 12.68 -9.60 -17.24
CA GLN A 352 12.01 -9.41 -18.53
C GLN A 352 11.97 -10.75 -19.27
N LEU A 353 10.77 -11.21 -19.61
CA LEU A 353 10.53 -12.47 -20.29
C LEU A 353 10.07 -12.24 -21.74
N PRO A 354 10.44 -13.11 -22.70
CA PRO A 354 9.93 -13.01 -24.06
C PRO A 354 8.41 -13.23 -24.12
N ASN A 355 7.70 -12.35 -24.82
CA ASN A 355 6.23 -12.40 -24.93
C ASN A 355 5.72 -13.72 -25.54
N THR A 356 6.49 -14.36 -26.42
CA THR A 356 6.17 -15.65 -27.03
C THR A 356 6.14 -16.79 -26.00
N VAL A 357 7.05 -16.76 -25.02
CA VAL A 357 7.15 -17.76 -23.96
C VAL A 357 5.99 -17.61 -22.99
N ILE A 358 5.64 -16.37 -22.62
CA ILE A 358 4.48 -16.06 -21.77
C ILE A 358 3.19 -16.51 -22.44
N ASP A 359 2.98 -16.13 -23.70
CA ASP A 359 1.76 -16.47 -24.45
C ASP A 359 1.56 -17.98 -24.54
N ARG A 360 2.64 -18.72 -24.83
CA ARG A 360 2.63 -20.19 -24.87
C ARG A 360 2.27 -20.80 -23.52
N LEU A 361 2.90 -20.35 -22.43
CA LEU A 361 2.61 -20.86 -21.08
C LEU A 361 1.14 -20.63 -20.71
N ILE A 362 0.61 -19.44 -20.96
CA ILE A 362 -0.77 -19.11 -20.61
C ILE A 362 -1.75 -19.96 -21.43
N LYS A 363 -1.49 -20.17 -22.72
CA LYS A 363 -2.32 -21.07 -23.55
C LYS A 363 -2.30 -22.51 -23.02
N GLN A 364 -1.12 -23.04 -22.70
CA GLN A 364 -0.98 -24.37 -22.11
C GLN A 364 -1.71 -24.49 -20.76
N ALA A 365 -1.65 -23.45 -19.91
CA ALA A 365 -2.38 -23.42 -18.65
C ALA A 365 -3.91 -23.42 -18.87
N VAL A 366 -4.39 -22.67 -19.86
CA VAL A 366 -5.82 -22.62 -20.22
C VAL A 366 -6.32 -23.95 -20.77
N GLU A 367 -5.49 -24.66 -21.54
CA GLU A 367 -5.77 -26.01 -22.04
C GLU A 367 -5.79 -27.04 -20.91
N ALA A 368 -4.79 -27.01 -20.01
CA ALA A 368 -4.69 -27.94 -18.89
C ALA A 368 -5.83 -27.76 -17.86
N GLN A 369 -6.27 -26.52 -17.64
CA GLN A 369 -7.41 -26.23 -16.79
C GLN A 369 -8.32 -25.21 -17.45
N ALA A 370 -9.42 -25.71 -18.02
CA ALA A 370 -10.43 -24.88 -18.66
C ALA A 370 -10.97 -23.80 -17.71
N PRO A 371 -11.15 -22.55 -18.17
CA PRO A 371 -11.80 -21.52 -17.38
C PRO A 371 -13.23 -21.92 -16.99
N PRO A 372 -13.71 -21.50 -15.80
CA PRO A 372 -15.09 -21.73 -15.41
C PRO A 372 -16.05 -21.07 -16.42
N ARG A 373 -17.15 -21.76 -16.74
CA ARG A 373 -18.22 -21.21 -17.59
C ARG A 373 -19.12 -20.31 -16.75
N ARG A 374 -19.53 -19.16 -17.29
CA ARG A 374 -20.56 -18.30 -16.70
C ARG A 374 -21.74 -18.22 -17.67
N GLY A 375 -22.77 -19.01 -17.41
CA GLY A 375 -23.86 -19.24 -18.36
C GLY A 375 -23.34 -19.86 -19.67
N PHE A 376 -23.69 -19.25 -20.81
CA PHE A 376 -23.28 -19.70 -22.15
C PHE A 376 -21.92 -19.15 -22.62
N ARG A 377 -21.30 -18.24 -21.87
CA ARG A 377 -20.03 -17.61 -22.26
C ARG A 377 -18.85 -18.28 -21.56
N ARG A 378 -17.79 -18.56 -22.33
CA ARG A 378 -16.52 -19.08 -21.83
C ARG A 378 -15.46 -17.98 -21.92
N LEU A 379 -14.61 -17.88 -20.90
CA LEU A 379 -13.43 -17.03 -20.97
C LEU A 379 -12.49 -17.57 -22.05
N GLU A 380 -12.07 -16.69 -22.95
CA GLU A 380 -11.08 -17.00 -23.99
C GLU A 380 -9.90 -16.05 -23.82
N VAL A 381 -8.69 -16.61 -23.74
CA VAL A 381 -7.45 -15.84 -23.72
C VAL A 381 -6.90 -15.78 -25.15
N VAL A 382 -6.94 -14.59 -25.74
CA VAL A 382 -6.48 -14.34 -27.12
C VAL A 382 -4.95 -14.25 -27.17
N ARG A 383 -4.36 -13.54 -26.21
CA ARG A 383 -2.92 -13.31 -26.12
C ARG A 383 -2.50 -12.96 -24.70
N ALA A 384 -1.30 -13.34 -24.31
CA ALA A 384 -0.65 -12.86 -23.08
C ALA A 384 0.74 -12.28 -23.37
N TYR A 385 1.14 -11.25 -22.61
CA TYR A 385 2.46 -10.63 -22.71
C TYR A 385 2.86 -9.91 -21.41
N GLN A 386 4.14 -9.61 -21.23
CA GLN A 386 4.61 -8.81 -20.10
C GLN A 386 4.61 -7.33 -20.50
N ALA A 387 3.93 -6.51 -19.70
CA ALA A 387 3.80 -5.07 -19.90
C ALA A 387 4.76 -4.25 -19.00
N GLY A 388 5.40 -4.87 -18.02
CA GLY A 388 6.38 -4.20 -17.15
C GLY A 388 7.09 -5.16 -16.19
N ILE A 389 8.16 -4.66 -15.57
CA ILE A 389 9.05 -5.42 -14.66
C ILE A 389 9.03 -4.91 -13.22
N ASN A 390 8.71 -3.64 -12.95
CA ASN A 390 8.72 -3.11 -11.58
C ASN A 390 7.36 -2.50 -11.18
N PRO A 391 6.36 -3.31 -10.76
CA PRO A 391 6.38 -4.78 -10.59
C PRO A 391 6.22 -5.58 -11.89
N PRO A 392 6.54 -6.89 -11.88
CA PRO A 392 6.26 -7.78 -13.00
C PRO A 392 4.77 -7.77 -13.31
N SER A 393 4.44 -7.24 -14.48
CA SER A 393 3.07 -6.93 -14.89
C SER A 393 2.76 -7.69 -16.17
N PHE A 394 1.75 -8.55 -16.13
CA PHE A 394 1.31 -9.38 -17.24
C PHE A 394 -0.06 -8.92 -17.71
N VAL A 395 -0.21 -8.72 -19.01
CA VAL A 395 -1.49 -8.39 -19.64
C VAL A 395 -1.99 -9.61 -20.40
N LEU A 396 -3.21 -10.04 -20.06
CA LEU A 396 -3.93 -11.10 -20.75
C LEU A 396 -5.09 -10.44 -21.51
N LEU A 397 -5.04 -10.50 -22.84
CA LEU A 397 -6.12 -10.07 -23.71
C LEU A 397 -7.17 -11.19 -23.75
N VAL A 398 -8.38 -10.87 -23.30
CA VAL A 398 -9.49 -11.81 -23.18
C VAL A 398 -10.73 -11.32 -23.92
N ASN A 399 -11.65 -12.22 -24.24
CA ASN A 399 -12.92 -11.85 -24.86
C ASN A 399 -13.80 -10.96 -23.95
N ASP A 400 -13.85 -11.26 -22.66
CA ASP A 400 -14.60 -10.48 -21.66
C ASP A 400 -13.91 -10.57 -20.28
N PRO A 401 -13.31 -9.47 -19.78
CA PRO A 401 -12.67 -9.45 -18.46
C PRO A 401 -13.60 -9.80 -17.29
N GLN A 402 -14.92 -9.58 -17.43
CA GLN A 402 -15.89 -9.87 -16.37
C GLN A 402 -16.13 -11.38 -16.14
N LEU A 403 -15.61 -12.22 -17.04
CA LEU A 403 -15.65 -13.69 -16.90
C LEU A 403 -14.50 -14.25 -16.05
N VAL A 404 -13.52 -13.42 -15.68
CA VAL A 404 -12.35 -13.87 -14.92
C VAL A 404 -12.69 -13.95 -13.43
N HIS A 405 -12.90 -15.17 -12.95
CA HIS A 405 -13.08 -15.43 -11.53
C HIS A 405 -11.74 -15.39 -10.77
N PHE A 406 -11.74 -14.94 -9.51
CA PHE A 406 -10.52 -14.78 -8.70
C PHE A 406 -9.70 -16.07 -8.56
N SER A 407 -10.37 -17.23 -8.49
CA SER A 407 -9.68 -18.53 -8.39
C SER A 407 -8.89 -18.83 -9.65
N TYR A 408 -9.40 -18.44 -10.82
CA TYR A 408 -8.73 -18.62 -12.10
C TYR A 408 -7.59 -17.63 -12.29
N HIS A 409 -7.76 -16.39 -11.83
CA HIS A 409 -6.66 -15.43 -11.72
C HIS A 409 -5.50 -16.03 -10.89
N ARG A 410 -5.79 -16.55 -9.70
CA ARG A 410 -4.79 -17.16 -8.81
C ARG A 410 -4.12 -18.38 -9.44
N TYR A 411 -4.88 -19.20 -10.17
CA TYR A 411 -4.34 -20.33 -10.92
C TYR A 411 -3.28 -19.88 -11.95
N LEU A 412 -3.61 -18.88 -12.78
CA LEU A 412 -2.68 -18.36 -13.79
C LEU A 412 -1.46 -17.69 -13.16
N GLU A 413 -1.64 -16.94 -12.07
CA GLU A 413 -0.53 -16.39 -11.29
C GLU A 413 0.41 -17.50 -10.79
N ASN A 414 -0.14 -18.56 -10.21
CA ASN A 414 0.66 -19.69 -9.72
C ASN A 414 1.40 -20.40 -10.86
N LYS A 415 0.83 -20.50 -12.06
CA LYS A 415 1.52 -21.06 -13.22
C LYS A 415 2.70 -20.22 -13.67
N LEU A 416 2.57 -18.89 -13.68
CA LEU A 416 3.68 -17.98 -13.94
C LEU A 416 4.80 -18.18 -12.90
N ARG A 417 4.44 -18.28 -11.61
CA ARG A 417 5.42 -18.48 -10.53
C ARG A 417 6.14 -19.82 -10.60
N GLN A 418 5.40 -20.92 -10.81
CA GLN A 418 5.98 -22.26 -10.95
C GLN A 418 7.00 -22.33 -12.10
N THR A 419 6.75 -21.61 -13.19
CA THR A 419 7.59 -21.68 -14.39
C THR A 419 8.79 -20.73 -14.33
N PHE A 420 8.59 -19.52 -13.81
CA PHE A 420 9.60 -18.44 -13.93
C PHE A 420 10.15 -17.95 -12.59
N GLY A 421 9.63 -18.42 -11.46
CA GLY A 421 10.01 -17.98 -10.11
C GLY A 421 9.17 -16.82 -9.60
N PHE A 422 9.76 -15.65 -9.44
CA PHE A 422 9.22 -14.46 -8.77
C PHE A 422 9.09 -14.58 -7.25
N SER A 423 10.05 -15.25 -6.61
CA SER A 423 10.13 -15.31 -5.16
C SER A 423 10.24 -13.90 -4.56
N GLY A 424 9.50 -13.66 -3.48
CA GLY A 424 9.40 -12.35 -2.82
C GLY A 424 8.73 -11.24 -3.64
N THR A 425 8.26 -11.51 -4.85
CA THR A 425 7.71 -10.48 -5.76
C THR A 425 6.22 -10.61 -5.98
N SER A 426 5.50 -9.50 -5.77
CA SER A 426 4.09 -9.37 -6.14
C SER A 426 3.92 -9.28 -7.67
N LEU A 427 3.10 -10.17 -8.24
CA LEU A 427 2.75 -10.16 -9.67
C LEU A 427 1.48 -9.34 -9.91
N ARG A 428 1.47 -8.55 -10.99
CA ARG A 428 0.27 -7.82 -11.44
C ARG A 428 -0.28 -8.47 -12.70
N LEU A 429 -1.41 -9.16 -12.60
CA LEU A 429 -2.11 -9.72 -13.75
C LEU A 429 -3.28 -8.82 -14.12
N VAL A 430 -3.29 -8.33 -15.36
CA VAL A 430 -4.32 -7.41 -15.87
C VAL A 430 -5.04 -8.09 -17.03
N PHE A 431 -6.34 -8.26 -16.89
CA PHE A 431 -7.20 -8.81 -17.93
C PHE A 431 -7.84 -7.65 -18.71
N LYS A 432 -7.56 -7.57 -20.01
CA LYS A 432 -8.11 -6.51 -20.88
C LYS A 432 -8.94 -7.12 -21.98
N LYS A 433 -10.01 -6.45 -22.37
CA LYS A 433 -10.82 -6.87 -23.51
C LYS A 433 -9.99 -6.79 -24.80
N ALA A 434 -9.94 -7.87 -25.56
CA ALA A 434 -9.23 -7.90 -26.82
C ALA A 434 -9.91 -6.94 -27.83
N PRO A 435 -9.14 -6.16 -28.59
CA PRO A 435 -9.71 -5.31 -29.63
C PRO A 435 -10.41 -6.17 -30.69
N ARG A 436 -11.62 -5.77 -31.11
CA ARG A 436 -12.33 -6.43 -32.20
C ARG A 436 -11.49 -6.32 -33.48
N ARG A 437 -11.15 -7.45 -34.09
CA ARG A 437 -10.58 -7.45 -35.46
C ARG A 437 -11.60 -6.75 -36.37
N LYS A 438 -11.21 -5.63 -37.00
CA LYS A 438 -11.97 -5.11 -38.15
C LYS A 438 -11.91 -6.20 -39.22
N ALA A 439 -13.07 -6.71 -39.61
CA ALA A 439 -13.14 -7.60 -40.77
C ALA A 439 -12.59 -6.83 -41.97
N VAL A 440 -11.48 -7.32 -42.54
CA VAL A 440 -11.02 -6.86 -43.85
C VAL A 440 -12.11 -7.29 -44.82
N LYS A 441 -12.88 -6.34 -45.35
CA LYS A 441 -13.75 -6.61 -46.49
C LYS A 441 -12.82 -7.08 -47.61
N SER A 442 -12.86 -8.37 -47.92
CA SER A 442 -12.33 -8.88 -49.18
C SER A 442 -13.07 -8.15 -50.29
N GLY A 443 -12.41 -7.17 -50.91
CA GLY A 443 -12.88 -6.57 -52.14
C GLY A 443 -12.94 -7.68 -53.17
N GLY A 444 -14.15 -8.15 -53.46
CA GLY A 444 -14.41 -9.01 -54.60
C GLY A 444 -14.15 -8.18 -55.84
N ASP A 445 -13.03 -8.47 -56.48
CA ASP A 445 -12.70 -8.01 -57.82
C ASP A 445 -13.78 -8.55 -58.76
N LYS A 446 -14.56 -7.64 -59.36
CA LYS A 446 -15.43 -7.97 -60.49
C LYS A 446 -14.59 -7.77 -61.75
N GLY A 447 -14.01 -8.86 -62.25
CA GLY A 447 -13.56 -9.03 -63.62
C GLY A 447 -14.55 -9.92 -64.36
#